data_AF-A0A2D9S913-F1
#
_entry.id   AF-A0A2D9S913-F1
#
_cell.length_a   1.000
_cell.length_b   1.000
_cell.length_c   1.000
_cell.angle_alpha   90.00
_cell.angle_beta   90.00
_cell.angle_gamma   90.00
#
_symmetry.space_group_name_H-M   'P 1'
#
loop_
_entity.id
_entity.type
_entity.pdbx_description
1 polymer ?
#
loop_
_entity_poly.entity_id
_entity_poly.type
_entity_poly.pdbx_seq_one_letter_code
_entity_poly.pdbx_strand_id
1 'polypeptide(L)'
;MTSKADDKVELIVKVESKDTSSKVILIMLIIVLVGLVVAVMMQGGPDALLSGNDQSGVGNCGDGIDNDNGGQADRDDPDCYSNPEIWEGYDSSRSEANRDNDPPGGRP
;
A
#
# COMPACT_ATOMS: atom_id res chain seq x y z
N MET A 1 6.57 -43.16 76.98
CA MET A 1 6.11 -43.35 75.59
C MET A 1 6.36 -42.04 74.87
N THR A 2 7.33 -42.01 73.96
CA THR A 2 7.87 -40.78 73.34
C THR A 2 7.05 -40.35 72.13
N SER A 3 6.80 -39.05 72.02
CA SER A 3 5.93 -38.40 71.05
C SER A 3 6.41 -38.62 69.62
N LYS A 4 5.56 -39.15 68.75
CA LYS A 4 5.85 -39.32 67.31
C LYS A 4 5.66 -37.96 66.65
N ALA A 5 6.76 -37.35 66.20
CA ALA A 5 6.73 -36.09 65.47
C ALA A 5 6.01 -36.30 64.12
N ASP A 6 4.96 -35.51 63.90
CA ASP A 6 4.25 -35.42 62.63
C ASP A 6 5.17 -34.76 61.58
N ASP A 7 5.75 -35.56 60.69
CA ASP A 7 6.47 -35.08 59.51
C ASP A 7 5.44 -34.46 58.54
N LYS A 8 5.28 -33.13 58.60
CA LYS A 8 4.47 -32.36 57.66
C LYS A 8 5.22 -32.27 56.34
N VAL A 9 4.86 -33.12 55.39
CA VAL A 9 5.40 -33.08 54.02
C VAL A 9 4.80 -31.87 53.29
N GLU A 10 5.62 -30.84 53.04
CA GLU A 10 5.23 -29.70 52.21
C GLU A 10 5.43 -30.02 50.72
N LEU A 11 4.32 -30.17 49.98
CA LEU A 11 4.37 -30.23 48.52
C LEU A 11 4.46 -28.82 47.95
N ILE A 12 5.66 -28.45 47.49
CA ILE A 12 5.86 -27.21 46.74
C ILE A 12 5.43 -27.47 45.29
N VAL A 13 4.21 -27.07 44.95
CA VAL A 13 3.73 -27.13 43.56
C VAL A 13 4.43 -26.03 42.76
N LYS A 14 5.48 -26.40 42.01
CA LYS A 14 6.15 -25.49 41.10
C LYS A 14 5.29 -25.32 39.85
N VAL A 15 4.46 -24.27 39.84
CA VAL A 15 3.66 -23.89 38.67
C VAL A 15 4.61 -23.25 37.65
N GLU A 16 5.19 -24.06 36.77
CA GLU A 16 5.93 -23.57 35.63
C GLU A 16 4.92 -23.23 34.52
N SER A 17 4.53 -21.96 34.42
CA SER A 17 3.76 -21.50 33.26
C SER A 17 4.58 -21.84 32.02
N LYS A 18 3.98 -22.64 31.12
CA LYS A 18 4.58 -23.04 29.86
C LYS A 18 4.57 -21.85 28.89
N ASP A 19 5.30 -20.79 29.23
CA ASP A 19 5.39 -19.51 28.50
C ASP A 19 6.13 -19.61 27.16
N THR A 20 6.62 -20.79 26.81
CA THR A 20 7.37 -21.03 25.57
C THR A 20 6.50 -20.77 24.33
N SER A 21 5.25 -21.25 24.33
CA SER A 21 4.35 -21.05 23.20
C SER A 21 3.98 -19.57 23.02
N SER A 22 3.72 -18.86 24.12
CA SER A 22 3.40 -17.43 24.09
C SER A 22 4.59 -16.59 23.58
N LYS A 23 5.82 -16.94 23.98
CA LYS A 23 7.04 -16.26 23.50
C LYS A 23 7.26 -16.49 22.00
N VAL A 24 7.05 -17.71 21.51
CA VAL A 24 7.21 -18.03 20.08
C VAL A 24 6.18 -17.27 19.23
N ILE A 25 4.93 -17.24 19.65
CA ILE A 25 3.88 -16.47 18.96
C ILE A 25 4.24 -14.99 18.92
N LEU A 26 4.71 -14.44 20.04
CA LEU A 26 5.10 -13.03 20.14
C LEU A 26 6.28 -12.70 19.21
N ILE A 27 7.30 -13.56 19.15
CA ILE A 27 8.44 -13.38 18.23
C ILE A 27 7.98 -13.42 16.77
N MET A 28 7.10 -14.35 16.41
CA MET A 28 6.56 -14.43 15.04
C MET A 28 5.80 -13.17 14.63
N LEU A 29 4.97 -12.63 15.53
CA LEU A 29 4.26 -11.36 15.28
C LEU A 29 5.21 -10.18 15.07
N ILE A 30 6.29 -10.10 15.85
CA ILE A 30 7.31 -9.06 15.69
C ILE A 30 8.00 -9.21 14.32
N ILE A 31 8.36 -10.43 13.92
CA ILE A 31 9.00 -10.66 12.62
C ILE A 31 8.10 -10.22 11.47
N VAL A 32 6.80 -10.55 11.53
CA VAL A 32 5.82 -10.13 10.51
C VAL A 32 5.71 -8.60 10.45
N LEU A 33 5.61 -7.93 11.62
CA LEU A 33 5.53 -6.46 11.67
C LEU A 33 6.81 -5.81 11.12
N VAL A 34 7.99 -6.30 11.50
CA VAL A 34 9.26 -5.79 10.99
C VAL A 34 9.36 -6.01 9.48
N GLY A 35 8.96 -7.17 8.98
CA GLY A 35 8.92 -7.46 7.55
C GLY A 35 8.02 -6.49 6.77
N LEU A 36 6.84 -6.18 7.30
CA LEU A 36 5.95 -5.17 6.73
C LEU A 36 6.58 -3.77 6.74
N VAL A 37 7.18 -3.35 7.84
CA VAL A 37 7.84 -2.04 7.93
C VAL A 37 8.98 -1.93 6.92
N VAL A 38 9.82 -2.96 6.78
CA VAL A 38 10.91 -2.98 5.80
C VAL A 38 10.37 -2.90 4.37
N ALA A 39 9.30 -3.65 4.06
CA ALA A 39 8.66 -3.59 2.75
C ALA A 39 8.12 -2.18 2.44
N VAL A 40 7.46 -1.53 3.39
CA VAL A 40 6.97 -0.15 3.25
C VAL A 40 8.11 0.84 3.00
N MET A 41 9.23 0.70 3.72
CA MET A 41 10.39 1.56 3.51
C MET A 41 11.00 1.38 2.11
N MET A 42 11.05 0.15 1.58
CA MET A 42 11.54 -0.11 0.21
C MET A 42 10.62 0.46 -0.87
N GLN A 43 9.32 0.60 -0.59
CA GLN A 43 8.32 1.09 -1.54
C GLN A 43 8.18 2.62 -1.57
N GLY A 44 9.10 3.35 -0.92
CA GLY A 44 9.08 4.82 -0.88
C GLY A 44 8.36 5.41 0.33
N GLY A 45 8.10 4.59 1.36
CA GLY A 45 7.50 5.05 2.61
C GLY A 45 5.98 4.83 2.68
N PRO A 46 5.36 5.19 3.82
CA PRO A 46 3.93 4.98 4.04
C PRO A 46 3.06 5.81 3.10
N ASP A 47 3.56 6.97 2.64
CA ASP A 47 2.83 7.86 1.75
C ASP A 47 2.58 7.19 0.39
N ALA A 48 3.56 6.47 -0.17
CA ALA A 48 3.38 5.71 -1.41
C ALA A 48 2.33 4.59 -1.32
N LEU A 49 2.12 4.04 -0.12
CA LEU A 49 1.10 3.01 0.14
C LEU A 49 -0.30 3.63 0.34
N LEU A 50 -0.36 4.87 0.84
CA LEU A 50 -1.61 5.60 1.08
C LEU A 50 -2.03 6.46 -0.11
N SER A 51 -1.13 6.78 -1.04
CA SER A 51 -1.42 7.51 -2.29
C SER A 51 -2.29 6.73 -3.28
N GLY A 52 -2.72 5.51 -2.96
CA GLY A 52 -3.61 4.69 -3.80
C GLY A 52 -5.08 5.15 -3.87
N ASN A 53 -5.47 6.25 -3.21
CA ASN A 53 -6.88 6.61 -3.04
C ASN A 53 -7.26 8.08 -3.31
N ASP A 54 -6.40 8.92 -3.87
CA ASP A 54 -6.77 10.25 -4.39
C ASP A 54 -7.13 10.19 -5.89
N GLN A 55 -8.03 9.27 -6.25
CA GLN A 55 -8.67 9.22 -7.57
C GLN A 55 -9.82 10.24 -7.68
N SER A 56 -9.52 11.48 -7.29
CA SER A 56 -10.29 12.66 -7.66
C SER A 56 -9.31 13.77 -7.99
N GLY A 57 -8.58 13.59 -9.10
CA GLY A 57 -7.91 14.71 -9.78
C GLY A 57 -6.39 14.78 -9.72
N VAL A 58 -5.68 13.65 -9.64
CA VAL A 58 -4.33 13.63 -10.22
C VAL A 58 -4.51 13.26 -11.68
N GLY A 59 -4.41 14.25 -12.56
CA GLY A 59 -4.41 14.02 -13.99
C GLY A 59 -3.36 13.00 -14.40
N ASN A 60 -3.69 12.20 -15.40
CA ASN A 60 -2.77 11.25 -16.03
C ASN A 60 -2.11 11.85 -17.28
N CYS A 61 -2.59 13.01 -17.73
CA CYS A 61 -1.95 13.79 -18.78
C CYS A 61 -0.50 14.16 -18.41
N GLY A 62 0.47 13.61 -19.14
CA GLY A 62 1.91 13.87 -18.96
C GLY A 62 2.71 12.73 -18.32
N ASP A 63 2.12 11.54 -18.13
CA ASP A 63 2.77 10.36 -17.58
C ASP A 63 3.44 9.46 -18.64
N GLY A 64 3.24 9.72 -19.93
CA GLY A 64 3.82 8.95 -21.02
C GLY A 64 2.98 7.76 -21.49
N ILE A 65 1.75 7.61 -20.97
CA ILE A 65 0.90 6.43 -21.16
C ILE A 65 -0.41 6.86 -21.80
N ASP A 66 -0.85 6.16 -22.83
CA ASP A 66 -2.21 6.25 -23.35
C ASP A 66 -3.14 5.55 -22.35
N ASN A 67 -3.82 6.33 -21.51
CA ASN A 67 -4.62 5.81 -20.40
C ASN A 67 -6.08 5.49 -20.77
N ASP A 68 -6.53 5.80 -21.99
CA ASP A 68 -7.86 5.45 -22.48
C ASP A 68 -7.85 4.44 -23.65
N ASN A 69 -6.65 4.14 -24.17
CA ASN A 69 -6.35 3.23 -25.25
C ASN A 69 -6.95 3.67 -26.61
N GLY A 70 -7.07 4.97 -26.86
CA GLY A 70 -7.49 5.54 -28.14
C GLY A 70 -6.37 5.63 -29.18
N GLY A 71 -5.12 5.52 -28.75
CA GLY A 71 -3.93 5.54 -29.60
C GLY A 71 -3.13 6.84 -29.53
N GLN A 72 -3.56 7.82 -28.75
CA GLN A 72 -2.78 9.00 -28.41
C GLN A 72 -2.54 9.07 -26.90
N ALA A 73 -1.49 9.80 -26.51
CA ALA A 73 -1.11 9.92 -25.12
C ALA A 73 -0.71 11.35 -24.81
N ASP A 74 -1.00 11.78 -23.58
CA ASP A 74 -0.53 13.03 -23.00
C ASP A 74 -0.82 14.24 -23.88
N ARG A 75 0.23 14.86 -24.42
CA ARG A 75 0.11 16.05 -25.24
C ARG A 75 -0.51 15.71 -26.59
N ASP A 76 -0.40 14.48 -27.06
CA ASP A 76 -0.99 14.09 -28.33
C ASP A 76 -2.48 13.74 -28.18
N ASP A 77 -2.98 13.65 -26.96
CA ASP A 77 -4.39 13.41 -26.65
C ASP A 77 -5.19 14.73 -26.48
N PRO A 78 -6.35 14.92 -27.14
CA PRO A 78 -7.21 16.09 -26.99
C PRO A 78 -7.79 16.29 -25.58
N ASP A 79 -8.04 15.23 -24.81
CA ASP A 79 -8.57 15.31 -23.45
C ASP A 79 -7.61 16.01 -22.48
N CYS A 80 -6.33 16.10 -22.83
CA CYS A 80 -5.36 16.86 -22.07
C CYS A 80 -5.42 18.38 -22.32
N TYR A 81 -6.36 18.85 -23.13
CA TYR A 81 -6.52 20.27 -23.48
C TYR A 81 -7.85 20.86 -23.00
N SER A 82 -7.78 22.07 -22.44
CA SER A 82 -8.98 22.85 -22.11
C SER A 82 -9.83 23.16 -23.34
N ASN A 83 -9.18 23.31 -24.51
CA ASN A 83 -9.85 23.54 -25.78
C ASN A 83 -9.32 22.55 -26.85
N PRO A 84 -9.88 21.31 -26.93
CA PRO A 84 -9.36 20.23 -27.77
C PRO A 84 -9.43 20.53 -29.27
N GLU A 85 -10.44 21.28 -29.73
CA GLU A 85 -10.62 21.60 -31.16
C GLU A 85 -9.45 22.37 -31.78
N ILE A 86 -8.72 23.15 -30.96
CA ILE A 86 -7.58 23.97 -31.37
C ILE A 86 -6.31 23.67 -30.59
N TRP A 87 -6.31 22.60 -29.78
CA TRP A 87 -5.17 22.15 -28.98
C TRP A 87 -4.58 23.24 -28.07
N GLU A 88 -5.46 24.01 -27.42
CA GLU A 88 -5.08 25.10 -26.51
C GLU A 88 -5.33 24.75 -25.04
N GLY A 89 -4.43 25.21 -24.16
CA GLY A 89 -4.57 25.04 -22.73
C GLY A 89 -4.32 23.61 -22.27
N TYR A 90 -3.17 23.05 -22.68
CA TYR A 90 -2.69 21.78 -22.15
C TYR A 90 -2.62 21.84 -20.61
N ASP A 91 -3.13 20.81 -19.96
CA ASP A 91 -3.16 20.72 -18.51
C ASP A 91 -2.86 19.28 -18.08
N SER A 92 -1.70 19.09 -17.45
CA SER A 92 -1.25 17.80 -16.93
C SER A 92 -2.08 17.29 -15.75
N SER A 93 -2.97 18.12 -15.18
CA SER A 93 -3.90 17.70 -14.14
C SER A 93 -5.23 17.19 -14.68
N ARG A 94 -5.44 17.21 -16.01
CA ARG A 94 -6.59 16.57 -16.66
C ARG A 94 -6.39 15.07 -16.86
N SER A 95 -7.48 14.40 -17.19
CA SER A 95 -7.48 12.97 -17.48
C SER A 95 -7.78 12.70 -18.94
N GLU A 96 -6.89 11.98 -19.63
CA GLU A 96 -7.19 11.32 -20.91
C GLU A 96 -8.06 10.08 -20.63
N ALA A 97 -9.32 10.13 -21.04
CA ALA A 97 -10.34 9.19 -20.61
C ALA A 97 -11.33 8.80 -21.72
N ASN A 98 -11.22 9.40 -22.90
CA ASN A 98 -12.14 9.25 -24.01
C ASN A 98 -11.43 8.89 -25.32
N ARG A 99 -11.10 7.61 -25.47
CA ARG A 99 -10.51 7.01 -26.68
C ARG A 99 -11.15 7.36 -28.03
N ASP A 100 -12.41 7.79 -28.03
CA ASP A 100 -13.17 8.06 -29.26
C ASP A 100 -12.88 9.48 -29.79
N ASN A 101 -12.24 10.34 -28.99
CA ASN A 101 -11.84 11.68 -29.41
C ASN A 101 -10.48 11.69 -30.16
N ASP A 102 -9.80 10.54 -30.24
CA ASP A 102 -8.43 10.44 -30.70
C ASP A 102 -8.28 10.48 -32.23
N PRO A 103 -7.77 11.58 -32.81
CA PRO A 103 -7.47 11.62 -34.23
C PRO A 103 -6.41 10.60 -34.66
N PRO A 104 -6.66 9.85 -35.75
CA PRO A 104 -5.64 9.00 -36.33
C PRO A 104 -4.50 9.85 -36.88
N GLY A 105 -3.32 9.75 -36.26
CA GLY A 105 -2.09 10.42 -36.71
C GLY A 105 -1.61 11.56 -35.81
N GLY A 106 -2.22 11.79 -34.65
CA GLY A 106 -1.79 12.85 -33.74
C GLY A 106 -2.56 14.14 -33.94
N ARG A 107 -2.01 15.21 -33.34
CA ARG A 107 -2.42 16.58 -33.62
C ARG A 107 -2.36 16.93 -35.11
N PRO A 108 -3.29 17.76 -35.62
CA PRO A 108 -3.22 18.32 -36.97
C PRO A 108 -2.01 19.24 -37.18
#